data_AF-A0A9Q7BF52-F1
#
_entry.id   AF-A0A9Q7BF52-F1
#
_cell.length_a   1.000
_cell.length_b   1.000
_cell.length_c   1.000
_cell.angle_alpha   90.00
_cell.angle_beta   90.00
_cell.angle_gamma   90.00
#
_symmetry.space_group_name_H-M   'P 1'
#
loop_
_entity.id
_entity.type
_entity.pdbx_description
1 polymer ?
#
loop_
_entity_poly.entity_id
_entity_poly.type
_entity_poly.pdbx_seq_one_letter_code
_entity_poly.pdbx_strand_id
1 'polypeptide(L)'
;MAGFWNKSQSQIQDVNGKPMVGARAYFYKGGTTTPIAVYGAYALGLVNKLQNPVVSDGNGFFPSVFFDEADGFYHLRITTSGGVIILDADGLPIVGPSGGGGGGGGDNPVNPDAVFVTGDVKARYGTGFISGWVQLNARTIGSAISGASERANADTQALFEYLWNTDPNLSVLGGRGPNSLSDWQANKQITLPDGRGKALIGLDNMGNISANVVASAITLGLTGGEEKHTLIVSEMPSHAHGGTTTQSGDHTHLISGTEAATGSNNISFRGNGGEHSQNTGPAGNHAHGLNIDAAGGGLAHNNLSPFMAITLYVRL
;
A
#
# COMPACT_ATOMS: atom_id res chain seq x y z
N MET A 1 16.94 22.88 14.39
CA MET A 1 17.53 22.84 13.03
C MET A 1 18.49 24.01 12.90
N ALA A 2 19.13 24.22 11.74
CA ALA A 2 20.20 25.21 11.62
C ALA A 2 19.73 26.49 10.94
N GLY A 3 19.83 27.63 11.63
CA GLY A 3 19.57 28.95 11.05
C GLY A 3 20.79 29.46 10.26
N PHE A 4 20.58 30.05 9.08
CA PHE A 4 21.68 30.55 8.25
C PHE A 4 21.93 32.04 8.50
N TRP A 5 23.19 32.42 8.73
CA TRP A 5 23.54 33.84 8.87
C TRP A 5 23.45 34.57 7.53
N ASN A 6 22.68 35.66 7.50
CA ASN A 6 22.39 36.42 6.28
C ASN A 6 23.61 37.07 5.60
N LYS A 7 24.74 37.25 6.30
CA LYS A 7 25.99 37.78 5.73
C LYS A 7 27.04 36.70 5.44
N SER A 8 26.70 35.43 5.62
CA SER A 8 27.51 34.32 5.12
C SER A 8 27.78 34.46 3.64
N GLN A 9 29.00 34.14 3.20
CA GLN A 9 29.42 34.23 1.79
C GLN A 9 29.28 35.63 1.17
N SER A 10 29.13 36.67 1.99
CA SER A 10 29.11 38.06 1.55
C SER A 10 30.43 38.74 1.86
N GLN A 11 30.84 39.66 0.98
CA GLN A 11 31.99 40.51 1.18
C GLN A 11 31.57 41.78 1.89
N ILE A 12 32.29 42.17 2.94
CA ILE A 12 32.12 43.50 3.56
C ILE A 12 33.21 44.41 3.00
N GLN A 13 32.79 45.59 2.55
CA GLN A 13 33.66 46.62 1.97
C GLN A 13 33.78 47.81 2.93
N ASP A 14 34.94 48.47 2.90
CA ASP A 14 35.17 49.72 3.61
C ASP A 14 34.51 50.91 2.88
N VAL A 15 34.63 52.11 3.46
CA VAL A 15 34.08 53.36 2.89
C VAL A 15 34.66 53.72 1.52
N ASN A 16 35.79 53.12 1.12
CA ASN A 16 36.44 53.31 -0.17
C ASN A 16 36.17 52.16 -1.15
N GLY A 17 35.26 51.22 -0.80
CA GLY A 17 34.92 50.07 -1.62
C GLY A 17 35.95 48.94 -1.61
N LYS A 18 36.94 48.97 -0.71
CA LYS A 18 37.94 47.90 -0.60
C LYS A 18 37.43 46.78 0.32
N PRO A 19 37.67 45.50 -0.02
CA PRO A 19 37.29 44.39 0.86
C PRO A 19 37.98 44.48 2.23
N MET A 20 37.22 44.26 3.29
CA MET A 20 37.72 44.32 4.67
C MET A 20 38.34 42.99 5.07
N VAL A 21 39.57 42.73 4.61
CA VAL A 21 40.32 41.50 4.91
C VAL A 21 40.63 41.40 6.40
N GLY A 22 40.36 40.23 6.99
CA GLY A 22 40.60 39.97 8.40
C GLY A 22 39.61 40.63 9.37
N ALA A 23 38.48 41.16 8.86
CA ALA A 23 37.34 41.55 9.69
C ALA A 23 36.84 40.36 10.52
N ARG A 24 36.35 40.63 11.73
CA ARG A 24 35.96 39.64 12.73
C ARG A 24 34.49 39.76 13.07
N ALA A 25 33.72 38.69 12.90
CA ALA A 25 32.33 38.58 13.29
C ALA A 25 32.22 37.79 14.59
N TYR A 26 31.68 38.44 15.62
CA TYR A 26 31.39 37.88 16.92
C TYR A 26 29.90 37.58 17.01
N PHE A 27 29.58 36.38 17.48
CA PHE A 27 28.21 35.94 17.67
C PHE A 27 27.96 35.66 19.14
N TYR A 28 27.02 36.36 19.73
CA TYR A 28 26.64 36.22 21.13
C TYR A 28 25.18 35.79 21.25
N LYS A 29 24.82 35.28 22.42
CA LYS A 29 23.43 35.02 22.76
C LYS A 29 22.68 36.36 22.83
N GLY A 30 21.47 36.42 22.26
CA GLY A 30 20.67 37.64 22.22
C GLY A 30 20.50 38.27 23.61
N GLY A 31 20.61 39.60 23.68
CA GLY A 31 20.59 40.37 24.93
C GLY A 31 21.89 40.29 25.75
N THR A 32 22.94 39.63 25.27
CA THR A 32 24.18 39.40 26.04
C THR A 32 25.45 39.55 25.19
N THR A 33 26.61 39.44 25.84
CA THR A 33 27.94 39.32 25.21
C THR A 33 28.53 37.91 25.39
N THR A 34 27.72 36.93 25.78
CA THR A 34 28.14 35.54 25.95
C THR A 34 28.23 34.87 24.58
N PRO A 35 29.40 34.37 24.15
CA PRO A 35 29.55 33.76 22.82
C PRO A 35 28.66 32.53 22.63
N ILE A 36 28.03 32.41 21.47
CA ILE A 36 27.34 31.18 21.04
C ILE A 36 28.21 30.34 20.12
N ALA A 37 27.88 29.06 20.01
CA ALA A 37 28.50 28.17 19.05
C ALA A 37 27.95 28.46 17.64
N VAL A 38 28.84 28.51 16.67
CA VAL A 38 28.52 28.71 15.26
C VAL A 38 29.22 27.65 14.41
N TYR A 39 28.67 27.33 13.25
CA TYR A 39 29.08 26.17 12.46
C TYR A 39 29.27 26.50 10.99
N GLY A 40 30.22 25.84 10.32
CA GLY A 40 30.55 26.05 8.91
C GLY A 40 29.62 25.31 7.94
N ALA A 41 28.80 24.39 8.46
CA ALA A 41 27.89 23.56 7.69
C ALA A 41 26.53 23.45 8.39
N TYR A 42 25.51 23.06 7.62
CA TYR A 42 24.15 22.84 8.12
C TYR A 42 24.09 21.74 9.19
N ALA A 43 24.93 20.70 9.06
CA ALA A 43 25.10 19.67 10.07
C ALA A 43 25.82 20.23 11.31
N LEU A 44 25.04 20.59 12.33
CA LEU A 44 25.56 21.07 13.61
C LEU A 44 26.38 19.95 14.29
N GLY A 45 27.55 20.28 14.83
CA GLY A 45 28.41 19.31 15.48
C GLY A 45 29.84 19.80 15.69
N LEU A 46 30.60 19.12 16.56
CA LEU A 46 31.96 19.53 16.93
C LEU A 46 32.91 19.63 15.72
N VAL A 47 32.76 18.76 14.73
CA VAL A 47 33.59 18.75 13.50
C VAL A 47 33.35 20.01 12.67
N ASN A 48 32.13 20.53 12.66
CA ASN A 48 31.74 21.69 11.86
C ASN A 48 31.77 23.00 12.66
N LYS A 49 32.14 22.96 13.94
CA LYS A 49 32.16 24.14 14.82
C LYS A 49 33.24 25.12 14.38
N LEU A 50 32.85 26.37 14.11
CA LEU A 50 33.75 27.46 13.80
C LEU A 50 34.25 28.13 15.09
N GLN A 51 35.43 28.72 14.99
CA GLN A 51 35.94 29.59 16.04
C GLN A 51 35.13 30.89 16.06
N ASN A 52 34.83 31.39 17.27
CA ASN A 52 34.17 32.67 17.49
C ASN A 52 35.19 33.62 18.16
N PRO A 53 35.62 34.72 17.50
CA PRO A 53 35.05 35.30 16.28
C PRO A 53 35.39 34.53 14.99
N VAL A 54 34.46 34.57 14.04
CA VAL A 54 34.68 34.12 12.66
C VAL A 54 35.42 35.21 11.90
N VAL A 55 36.48 34.86 11.17
CA VAL A 55 37.33 35.81 10.45
C VAL A 55 37.04 35.73 8.95
N SER A 56 37.00 36.89 8.30
CA SER A 56 36.91 36.95 6.83
C SER A 56 38.22 36.50 6.15
N ASP A 57 38.09 35.94 4.95
CA ASP A 57 39.22 35.42 4.17
C ASP A 57 40.09 36.53 3.54
N GLY A 58 41.08 36.12 2.74
CA GLY A 58 41.99 37.03 2.01
C GLY A 58 41.30 37.95 0.99
N ASN A 59 40.03 37.68 0.68
CA ASN A 59 39.19 38.48 -0.20
C ASN A 59 38.07 39.21 0.57
N GLY A 60 38.06 39.18 1.91
CA GLY A 60 37.07 39.85 2.74
C GLY A 60 35.70 39.16 2.80
N PHE A 61 35.60 37.89 2.40
CA PHE A 61 34.38 37.09 2.52
C PHE A 61 34.32 36.38 3.86
N PHE A 62 33.15 36.39 4.49
CA PHE A 62 32.89 35.48 5.59
C PHE A 62 32.50 34.09 5.05
N PRO A 63 32.93 32.99 5.69
CA PRO A 63 32.49 31.65 5.33
C PRO A 63 30.98 31.49 5.56
N SER A 64 30.44 30.35 5.14
CA SER A 64 29.10 29.96 5.58
C SER A 64 29.06 29.84 7.10
N VAL A 65 28.08 30.48 7.74
CA VAL A 65 27.86 30.41 9.18
C VAL A 65 26.43 29.98 9.44
N PHE A 66 26.29 28.93 10.24
CA PHE A 66 25.03 28.35 10.70
C PHE A 66 24.95 28.45 12.23
N PHE A 67 23.73 28.60 12.74
CA PHE A 67 23.38 28.68 14.15
C PHE A 67 22.54 27.49 14.58
N ASP A 68 22.54 27.18 15.88
CA ASP A 68 21.51 26.32 16.46
C ASP A 68 20.23 27.13 16.71
N GLU A 69 19.10 26.69 16.18
CA GLU A 69 17.79 27.32 16.45
C GLU A 69 17.43 27.31 17.95
N ALA A 70 17.99 26.40 18.74
CA ALA A 70 17.78 26.36 20.19
C ALA A 70 18.26 27.65 20.90
N ASP A 71 19.19 28.40 20.27
CA ASP A 71 19.64 29.69 20.80
C ASP A 71 18.60 30.81 20.62
N GLY A 72 17.62 30.64 19.72
CA GLY A 72 16.47 31.53 19.49
C GLY A 72 16.81 32.89 18.86
N PHE A 73 17.61 33.70 19.55
CA PHE A 73 18.05 35.02 19.11
C PHE A 73 19.56 35.20 19.31
N TYR A 74 20.19 35.99 18.43
CA TYR A 74 21.62 36.29 18.50
C TYR A 74 21.90 37.80 18.47
N HIS A 75 23.06 38.13 19.02
CA HIS A 75 23.69 39.44 18.93
C HIS A 75 24.94 39.31 18.06
N LEU A 76 25.00 40.12 17.01
CA LEU A 76 26.11 40.18 16.06
C LEU A 76 26.92 41.45 16.28
N ARG A 77 28.23 41.28 16.46
CA ARG A 77 29.20 42.37 16.40
C ARG A 77 30.25 42.08 15.33
N ILE A 78 30.40 42.96 14.36
CA ILE A 78 31.47 42.87 13.36
C ILE A 78 32.47 43.99 13.60
N THR A 79 33.75 43.63 13.64
CA THR A 79 34.85 44.60 13.75
C THR A 79 35.81 44.49 12.57
N THR A 80 36.52 45.58 12.30
CA THR A 80 37.71 45.57 11.44
C THR A 80 38.79 44.65 12.02
N SER A 81 39.81 44.32 11.22
CA SER A 81 41.00 43.60 11.72
C SER A 81 41.69 44.33 12.89
N GLY A 82 41.58 45.67 12.93
CA GLY A 82 42.06 46.54 14.02
C GLY A 82 41.10 46.70 15.21
N GLY A 83 39.92 46.06 15.22
CA GLY A 83 38.99 46.05 16.35
C GLY A 83 37.95 47.19 16.36
N VAL A 84 37.96 48.09 15.38
CA VAL A 84 36.91 49.13 15.22
C VAL A 84 35.58 48.46 14.85
N ILE A 85 34.49 48.82 15.52
CA ILE A 85 33.14 48.28 15.27
C ILE A 85 32.60 48.81 13.94
N ILE A 86 32.13 47.89 13.10
CA ILE A 86 31.47 48.17 11.81
C ILE A 86 29.96 48.00 11.94
N LEU A 87 29.54 46.95 12.65
CA LEU A 87 28.14 46.62 12.89
C LEU A 87 28.00 46.07 14.31
N ASP A 88 26.97 46.51 15.00
CA ASP A 88 26.56 45.99 16.30
C ASP A 88 25.03 45.94 16.28
N ALA A 89 24.46 44.74 16.32
CA ALA A 89 23.03 44.50 16.22
C ALA A 89 22.62 43.34 17.12
N ASP A 90 21.69 43.60 18.02
CA ASP A 90 21.15 42.64 18.98
C ASP A 90 19.69 42.29 18.65
N GLY A 91 19.21 41.16 19.19
CA GLY A 91 17.83 40.69 19.05
C GLY A 91 17.51 40.13 17.67
N LEU A 92 18.53 39.68 16.92
CA LEU A 92 18.33 39.10 15.59
C LEU A 92 17.78 37.68 15.73
N PRO A 93 16.65 37.33 15.07
CA PRO A 93 16.08 35.99 15.18
C PRO A 93 16.93 34.97 14.45
N ILE A 94 17.09 33.79 15.03
CA ILE A 94 17.66 32.62 14.36
C ILE A 94 16.49 31.89 13.68
N VAL A 95 16.43 32.01 12.36
CA VAL A 95 15.41 31.34 11.53
C VAL A 95 16.11 30.29 10.68
N GLY A 96 15.80 29.02 10.90
CA GLY A 96 16.15 27.94 9.98
C GLY A 96 14.91 27.40 9.26
N PRO A 97 15.10 26.39 8.39
CA PRO A 97 14.01 25.80 7.63
C PRO A 97 12.96 25.20 8.58
N SER A 98 11.68 25.41 8.28
CA SER A 98 10.54 24.94 9.09
C SER A 98 10.66 23.43 9.38
N GLY A 99 10.71 23.08 10.67
CA GLY A 99 10.86 21.71 11.13
C GLY A 99 9.56 20.95 11.27
N GLY A 100 9.32 20.01 10.37
CA GLY A 100 8.53 18.82 10.66
C GLY A 100 9.40 17.84 11.45
N GLY A 101 8.96 17.44 12.65
CA GLY A 101 9.68 16.48 13.49
C GLY A 101 9.83 15.13 12.79
N GLY A 102 11.07 14.71 12.56
CA GLY A 102 11.40 13.41 12.02
C GLY A 102 12.90 13.23 11.99
N GLY A 103 13.43 12.43 12.92
CA GLY A 103 14.85 12.13 13.00
C GLY A 103 15.37 11.48 11.71
N GLY A 104 16.30 12.15 11.05
CA GLY A 104 17.01 11.64 9.90
C GLY A 104 18.06 12.65 9.47
N GLY A 105 19.28 12.48 9.96
CA GLY A 105 20.44 13.29 9.58
C GLY A 105 20.75 13.15 8.10
N GLY A 106 20.17 14.04 7.29
CA GLY A 106 20.53 14.26 5.90
C GLY A 106 20.92 15.72 5.71
N ASP A 107 22.10 15.95 5.13
CA ASP A 107 22.82 17.23 5.06
C ASP A 107 22.19 18.30 4.14
N ASN A 108 20.99 18.06 3.60
CA ASN A 108 20.29 18.99 2.72
C ASN A 108 18.88 19.28 3.26
N PRO A 109 18.39 20.53 3.19
CA PRO A 109 16.99 20.84 3.43
C PRO A 109 16.15 20.23 2.29
N VAL A 110 15.84 18.94 2.42
CA VAL A 110 14.77 18.31 1.65
C VAL A 110 13.46 18.68 2.33
N ASN A 111 12.45 19.06 1.54
CA ASN A 111 11.11 19.20 2.08
C ASN A 111 10.69 17.83 2.66
N PRO A 112 10.39 17.71 3.97
CA PRO A 112 9.99 16.44 4.57
C PRO A 112 8.74 15.84 3.93
N ASP A 113 7.88 16.65 3.30
CA ASP A 113 6.70 16.21 2.57
C ASP A 113 7.00 15.75 1.13
N ALA A 114 8.23 15.95 0.65
CA ALA A 114 8.65 15.50 -0.69
C ALA A 114 9.09 14.03 -0.71
N VAL A 115 9.07 13.34 0.42
CA VAL A 115 9.48 11.94 0.57
C VAL A 115 8.42 11.14 1.32
N PHE A 116 8.44 9.82 1.13
CA PHE A 116 7.57 8.92 1.90
C PHE A 116 7.81 9.08 3.41
N VAL A 117 6.73 9.28 4.15
CA VAL A 117 6.70 9.41 5.61
C VAL A 117 6.23 8.11 6.26
N THR A 118 6.42 7.98 7.57
CA THR A 118 5.99 6.80 8.35
C THR A 118 4.52 6.48 8.08
N GLY A 119 4.23 5.20 7.82
CA GLY A 119 2.88 4.73 7.51
C GLY A 119 2.55 4.68 6.01
N ASP A 120 3.32 5.37 5.16
CA ASP A 120 3.12 5.28 3.72
C ASP A 120 3.42 3.88 3.18
N VAL A 121 2.61 3.47 2.20
CA VAL A 121 2.73 2.18 1.54
C VAL A 121 3.28 2.34 0.12
N LYS A 122 4.20 1.45 -0.26
CA LYS A 122 4.67 1.33 -1.64
C LYS A 122 4.64 -0.12 -2.10
N ALA A 123 4.64 -0.30 -3.41
CA ALA A 123 4.82 -1.58 -4.04
C ALA A 123 6.18 -1.66 -4.73
N ARG A 124 6.81 -2.84 -4.73
CA ARG A 124 8.11 -3.07 -5.38
C ARG A 124 8.16 -4.45 -6.04
N TYR A 125 8.65 -4.50 -7.28
CA TYR A 125 9.03 -5.74 -7.93
C TYR A 125 10.35 -6.27 -7.32
N GLY A 126 10.22 -7.17 -6.36
CA GLY A 126 11.33 -7.73 -5.60
C GLY A 126 10.86 -8.27 -4.26
N THR A 127 11.76 -8.91 -3.51
CA THR A 127 11.49 -9.51 -2.20
C THR A 127 12.62 -9.16 -1.22
N GLY A 128 12.38 -9.39 0.07
CA GLY A 128 13.39 -9.21 1.11
C GLY A 128 13.35 -7.85 1.81
N PHE A 129 14.33 -7.63 2.69
CA PHE A 129 14.41 -6.46 3.55
C PHE A 129 14.87 -5.21 2.80
N ILE A 130 14.32 -4.05 3.17
CA ILE A 130 14.75 -2.74 2.68
C ILE A 130 14.93 -1.83 3.90
N SER A 131 16.08 -1.16 3.99
CA SER A 131 16.33 -0.20 5.06
C SER A 131 15.25 0.90 5.08
N GLY A 132 14.70 1.19 6.26
CA GLY A 132 13.58 2.11 6.44
C GLY A 132 12.19 1.58 6.07
N TRP A 133 12.05 0.28 5.73
CA TRP A 133 10.76 -0.32 5.37
C TRP A 133 10.58 -1.68 6.04
N VAL A 134 9.32 -2.09 6.21
CA VAL A 134 8.92 -3.44 6.61
C VAL A 134 7.80 -3.95 5.70
N GLN A 135 7.65 -5.27 5.56
CA GLN A 135 6.67 -5.86 4.65
C GLN A 135 5.27 -5.92 5.27
N LEU A 136 4.21 -5.73 4.49
CA LEU A 136 2.83 -5.95 4.94
C LEU A 136 2.50 -7.46 4.98
N ASN A 137 3.01 -8.17 5.98
CA ASN A 137 3.06 -9.63 6.00
C ASN A 137 2.49 -10.29 7.27
N ALA A 138 1.69 -9.55 8.05
CA ALA A 138 1.07 -9.99 9.31
C ALA A 138 2.05 -10.37 10.45
N ARG A 139 3.37 -10.21 10.24
CA ARG A 139 4.34 -10.37 11.32
C ARG A 139 4.34 -9.14 12.23
N THR A 140 5.18 -9.17 13.24
CA THR A 140 5.22 -8.14 14.27
C THR A 140 6.41 -7.19 14.15
N ILE A 141 6.20 -5.94 14.55
CA ILE A 141 7.26 -4.96 14.83
C ILE A 141 7.24 -4.57 16.32
N GLY A 142 8.36 -4.07 16.82
CA GLY A 142 8.50 -3.64 18.21
C GLY A 142 9.93 -3.19 18.52
N SER A 143 10.17 -2.83 19.78
CA SER A 143 11.49 -2.36 20.24
C SER A 143 12.61 -3.37 19.96
N ALA A 144 13.87 -2.92 20.08
CA ALA A 144 15.06 -3.76 19.87
C ALA A 144 15.10 -5.03 20.73
N ILE A 145 14.41 -5.03 21.88
CA ILE A 145 14.34 -6.16 22.82
C ILE A 145 12.95 -6.83 22.84
N SER A 146 12.01 -6.39 22.00
CA SER A 146 10.63 -6.91 21.99
C SER A 146 10.51 -8.35 21.49
N GLY A 147 11.49 -8.85 20.72
CA GLY A 147 11.41 -10.16 20.06
C GLY A 147 10.45 -10.18 18.87
N ALA A 148 10.12 -9.02 18.30
CA ALA A 148 9.27 -8.90 17.12
C ALA A 148 9.82 -9.66 15.89
N SER A 149 8.90 -10.27 15.13
CA SER A 149 9.21 -11.30 14.13
C SER A 149 9.54 -10.76 12.73
N GLU A 150 9.04 -9.59 12.36
CA GLU A 150 9.48 -8.89 11.15
C GLU A 150 10.70 -8.04 11.46
N ARG A 151 10.60 -7.22 12.52
CA ARG A 151 11.65 -6.28 12.91
C ARG A 151 11.56 -5.89 14.38
N ALA A 152 12.51 -6.38 15.17
CA ALA A 152 12.77 -5.91 16.53
C ALA A 152 13.88 -4.86 16.50
N ASN A 153 13.54 -3.58 16.45
CA ASN A 153 14.53 -2.49 16.35
C ASN A 153 13.95 -1.17 16.86
N ALA A 154 14.80 -0.28 17.39
CA ALA A 154 14.37 1.04 17.86
C ALA A 154 13.79 1.92 16.72
N ASP A 155 14.22 1.69 15.48
CA ASP A 155 13.74 2.45 14.33
C ASP A 155 12.29 2.16 13.93
N THR A 156 11.64 1.17 14.55
CA THR A 156 10.22 0.90 14.31
C THR A 156 9.28 1.67 15.24
N GLN A 157 9.80 2.50 16.15
CA GLN A 157 8.96 3.21 17.13
C GLN A 157 7.89 4.07 16.45
N ALA A 158 8.29 4.87 15.48
CA ALA A 158 7.37 5.78 14.78
C ALA A 158 6.24 4.99 14.12
N LEU A 159 6.56 3.93 13.38
CA LEU A 159 5.54 3.08 12.76
C LEU A 159 4.68 2.33 13.77
N PHE A 160 5.26 1.83 14.87
CA PHE A 160 4.51 1.18 15.94
C PHE A 160 3.43 2.13 16.48
N GLU A 161 3.82 3.36 16.84
CA GLU A 161 2.89 4.34 17.39
C GLU A 161 1.86 4.80 16.34
N TYR A 162 2.27 4.96 15.09
CA TYR A 162 1.36 5.28 13.98
C TYR A 162 0.28 4.21 13.80
N LEU A 163 0.67 2.93 13.66
CA LEU A 163 -0.26 1.82 13.48
C LEU A 163 -1.15 1.62 14.69
N TRP A 164 -0.60 1.77 15.91
CA TRP A 164 -1.36 1.68 17.14
C TRP A 164 -2.49 2.71 17.18
N ASN A 165 -2.24 3.95 16.79
CA ASN A 165 -3.26 5.00 16.79
C ASN A 165 -4.23 4.90 15.60
N THR A 166 -3.76 4.46 14.43
CA THR A 166 -4.51 4.53 13.18
C THR A 166 -5.45 3.34 12.98
N ASP A 167 -5.02 2.13 13.34
CA ASP A 167 -5.82 0.92 13.16
C ASP A 167 -6.00 0.21 14.52
N PRO A 168 -7.18 0.36 15.16
CA PRO A 168 -7.45 -0.28 16.45
C PRO A 168 -7.59 -1.80 16.34
N ASN A 169 -7.78 -2.36 15.13
CA ASN A 169 -7.99 -3.79 14.91
C ASN A 169 -6.67 -4.56 14.84
N LEU A 170 -5.54 -3.88 14.64
CA LEU A 170 -4.24 -4.54 14.73
C LEU A 170 -4.01 -5.04 16.15
N SER A 171 -3.59 -6.30 16.25
CA SER A 171 -3.30 -6.96 17.50
C SER A 171 -1.99 -6.45 18.09
N VAL A 172 -2.05 -6.03 19.35
CA VAL A 172 -0.87 -5.75 20.19
C VAL A 172 -0.69 -6.94 21.13
N LEU A 173 0.49 -7.55 21.10
CA LEU A 173 0.81 -8.73 21.90
C LEU A 173 0.79 -8.37 23.39
N GLY A 174 0.02 -9.11 24.17
CA GLY A 174 -0.27 -8.77 25.58
C GLY A 174 -1.40 -7.74 25.75
N GLY A 175 -2.13 -7.41 24.68
CA GLY A 175 -3.25 -6.46 24.68
C GLY A 175 -2.79 -5.01 24.62
N ARG A 176 -3.70 -4.13 24.17
CA ARG A 176 -3.48 -2.69 24.13
C ARG A 176 -3.49 -2.10 25.53
N GLY A 177 -2.49 -1.29 25.83
CA GLY A 177 -2.41 -0.48 27.03
C GLY A 177 -3.10 0.88 26.85
N PRO A 178 -2.79 1.86 27.72
CA PRO A 178 -3.48 3.15 27.74
C PRO A 178 -3.08 4.07 26.57
N ASN A 179 -1.88 3.92 26.02
CA ASN A 179 -1.39 4.70 24.89
C ASN A 179 -0.24 3.94 24.19
N SER A 180 0.06 4.34 22.95
CA SER A 180 1.10 3.74 22.11
C SER A 180 2.48 3.77 22.76
N LEU A 181 2.87 4.90 23.36
CA LEU A 181 4.20 5.06 23.98
C LEU A 181 4.40 4.11 25.18
N SER A 182 3.35 3.90 25.98
CA SER A 182 3.40 2.97 27.13
C SER A 182 3.55 1.53 26.66
N ASP A 183 2.85 1.13 25.60
CA ASP A 183 2.98 -0.20 25.01
C ASP A 183 4.37 -0.40 24.36
N TRP A 184 4.91 0.64 23.73
CA TRP A 184 6.28 0.63 23.21
C TRP A 184 7.32 0.45 24.32
N GLN A 185 7.24 1.25 25.39
CA GLN A 185 8.14 1.18 26.54
C GLN A 185 8.03 -0.17 27.28
N ALA A 186 6.85 -0.79 27.26
CA ALA A 186 6.63 -2.14 27.77
C ALA A 186 7.18 -3.24 26.83
N ASN A 187 7.87 -2.88 25.74
CA ASN A 187 8.43 -3.79 24.74
C ASN A 187 7.38 -4.69 24.09
N LYS A 188 6.13 -4.22 24.00
CA LYS A 188 5.09 -4.95 23.29
C LYS A 188 5.35 -4.94 21.80
N GLN A 189 4.69 -5.87 21.13
CA GLN A 189 4.76 -6.03 19.69
C GLN A 189 3.40 -5.68 19.09
N ILE A 190 3.37 -5.03 17.92
CA ILE A 190 2.15 -4.84 17.14
C ILE A 190 2.25 -5.62 15.85
N THR A 191 1.15 -6.28 15.46
CA THR A 191 1.01 -6.96 14.17
C THR A 191 0.91 -5.94 13.05
N LEU A 192 1.62 -6.19 11.94
CA LEU A 192 1.52 -5.40 10.73
C LEU A 192 0.23 -5.74 9.96
N PRO A 193 -0.32 -4.80 9.17
CA PRO A 193 -1.35 -5.15 8.20
C PRO A 193 -0.88 -6.24 7.25
N ASP A 194 -1.82 -7.09 6.81
CA ASP A 194 -1.51 -8.24 5.96
C ASP A 194 -1.95 -7.98 4.52
N GLY A 195 -1.00 -7.68 3.63
CA GLY A 195 -1.23 -7.48 2.20
C GLY A 195 -0.97 -8.73 1.35
N ARG A 196 -0.64 -9.87 1.95
CA ARG A 196 -0.26 -11.08 1.19
C ARG A 196 -1.46 -11.60 0.40
N GLY A 197 -1.30 -11.69 -0.93
CA GLY A 197 -2.33 -12.21 -1.83
C GLY A 197 -3.56 -11.32 -1.98
N LYS A 198 -3.53 -10.07 -1.50
CA LYS A 198 -4.68 -9.17 -1.49
C LYS A 198 -4.47 -8.00 -2.45
N ALA A 199 -5.53 -7.64 -3.16
CA ALA A 199 -5.60 -6.36 -3.85
C ALA A 199 -5.87 -5.24 -2.84
N LEU A 200 -5.22 -4.10 -3.04
CA LEU A 200 -5.51 -2.90 -2.24
C LEU A 200 -6.70 -2.17 -2.87
N ILE A 201 -7.66 -1.82 -2.03
CA ILE A 201 -8.79 -0.94 -2.37
C ILE A 201 -8.76 0.27 -1.44
N GLY A 202 -9.25 1.40 -1.92
CA GLY A 202 -9.51 2.55 -1.05
C GLY A 202 -10.62 2.22 -0.06
N LEU A 203 -10.64 2.92 1.08
CA LEU A 203 -11.83 2.89 1.93
C LEU A 203 -13.04 3.40 1.12
N ASP A 204 -14.23 2.94 1.44
CA ASP A 204 -15.43 3.35 0.70
C ASP A 204 -15.87 4.77 1.08
N ASN A 205 -15.45 5.27 2.25
CA ASN A 205 -15.74 6.62 2.74
C ASN A 205 -14.63 7.65 2.43
N MET A 206 -13.34 7.31 2.60
CA MET A 206 -12.17 8.16 2.26
C MET A 206 -12.29 9.65 2.66
N GLY A 207 -12.77 9.91 3.88
CA GLY A 207 -12.97 11.28 4.39
C GLY A 207 -14.21 12.00 3.87
N ASN A 208 -15.08 11.30 3.14
CA ASN A 208 -16.37 11.74 2.64
C ASN A 208 -17.47 10.74 3.04
N ILE A 209 -18.70 10.97 2.60
CA ILE A 209 -19.77 9.97 2.64
C ILE A 209 -19.38 8.73 1.81
N SER A 210 -19.81 7.54 2.26
CA SER A 210 -19.57 6.27 1.57
C SER A 210 -20.09 6.28 0.13
N ALA A 211 -19.24 5.84 -0.80
CA ALA A 211 -19.59 5.69 -2.21
C ALA A 211 -20.52 4.49 -2.48
N ASN A 212 -20.60 3.54 -1.53
CA ASN A 212 -21.36 2.29 -1.62
C ASN A 212 -20.94 1.39 -2.79
N VAL A 213 -19.67 1.43 -3.17
CA VAL A 213 -19.10 0.52 -4.19
C VAL A 213 -18.66 -0.78 -3.53
N VAL A 214 -17.96 -0.68 -2.40
CA VAL A 214 -17.67 -1.81 -1.51
C VAL A 214 -18.08 -1.39 -0.11
N ALA A 215 -19.39 -1.41 0.16
CA ALA A 215 -19.99 -0.78 1.34
C ALA A 215 -19.38 -1.22 2.68
N SER A 216 -18.85 -2.44 2.78
CA SER A 216 -18.18 -2.91 4.00
C SER A 216 -16.81 -2.28 4.23
N ALA A 217 -16.13 -1.79 3.19
CA ALA A 217 -14.74 -1.30 3.21
C ALA A 217 -14.57 0.08 3.87
N ILE A 218 -15.19 0.31 5.03
CA ILE A 218 -15.13 1.57 5.79
C ILE A 218 -14.16 1.51 6.98
N THR A 219 -13.50 0.37 7.18
CA THR A 219 -12.55 0.13 8.27
C THR A 219 -11.21 -0.30 7.69
N LEU A 220 -10.11 0.28 8.18
CA LEU A 220 -8.76 -0.12 7.76
C LEU A 220 -8.51 -1.60 8.04
N GLY A 221 -7.74 -2.22 7.16
CA GLY A 221 -7.38 -3.64 7.29
C GLY A 221 -8.53 -4.62 7.01
N LEU A 222 -9.74 -4.16 6.68
CA LEU A 222 -10.83 -5.06 6.27
C LEU A 222 -10.39 -5.88 5.04
N THR A 223 -10.61 -7.18 5.11
CA THR A 223 -10.35 -8.12 4.02
C THR A 223 -11.64 -8.74 3.53
N GLY A 224 -11.71 -9.04 2.23
CA GLY A 224 -12.84 -9.75 1.62
C GLY A 224 -12.47 -10.27 0.23
N GLY A 225 -13.47 -10.75 -0.49
CA GLY A 225 -13.30 -11.37 -1.81
C GLY A 225 -13.04 -12.87 -1.73
N GLU A 226 -13.12 -13.53 -2.89
CA GLU A 226 -12.98 -14.97 -3.05
C GLU A 226 -12.07 -15.28 -4.23
N GLU A 227 -11.12 -16.20 -4.07
CA GLU A 227 -10.24 -16.66 -5.17
C GLU A 227 -11.03 -17.45 -6.22
N LYS A 228 -11.95 -18.30 -5.74
CA LYS A 228 -12.83 -19.13 -6.54
C LYS A 228 -14.25 -19.02 -6.02
N HIS A 229 -15.21 -19.03 -6.93
CA HIS A 229 -16.62 -18.93 -6.59
C HIS A 229 -17.38 -20.14 -7.15
N THR A 230 -18.08 -20.85 -6.27
CA THR A 230 -18.95 -21.98 -6.65
C THR A 230 -20.32 -21.47 -7.02
N LEU A 231 -20.68 -21.58 -8.31
CA LEU A 231 -22.00 -21.19 -8.77
C LEU A 231 -23.06 -22.12 -8.18
N ILE A 232 -24.03 -21.53 -7.46
CA ILE A 232 -25.24 -22.22 -7.03
C ILE A 232 -26.32 -22.14 -8.10
N VAL A 233 -27.33 -23.01 -8.02
CA VAL A 233 -28.41 -23.09 -9.02
C VAL A 233 -29.10 -21.73 -9.23
N SER A 234 -29.26 -20.92 -8.19
CA SER A 234 -29.87 -19.58 -8.30
C SER A 234 -29.02 -18.53 -9.01
N GLU A 235 -27.72 -18.78 -9.19
CA GLU A 235 -26.81 -17.91 -9.94
C GLU A 235 -26.72 -18.31 -11.42
N MET A 236 -27.32 -19.44 -11.80
CA MET A 236 -27.46 -19.82 -13.21
C MET A 236 -28.67 -19.12 -13.81
N PRO A 237 -28.54 -18.49 -15.00
CA PRO A 237 -29.69 -18.00 -15.74
C PRO A 237 -30.71 -19.11 -15.98
N SER A 238 -32.00 -18.75 -15.91
CA SER A 238 -33.08 -19.66 -16.27
C SER A 238 -32.87 -20.17 -17.69
N HIS A 239 -32.82 -21.48 -17.84
CA HIS A 239 -32.70 -22.15 -19.13
C HIS A 239 -33.56 -23.42 -19.10
N ALA A 240 -33.97 -23.87 -20.27
CA ALA A 240 -34.77 -25.07 -20.43
C ALA A 240 -34.02 -26.06 -21.30
N HIS A 241 -34.15 -27.34 -20.97
CA HIS A 241 -33.73 -28.43 -21.81
C HIS A 241 -34.97 -29.03 -22.48
N GLY A 242 -34.89 -29.22 -23.80
CA GLY A 242 -35.92 -29.90 -24.57
C GLY A 242 -35.37 -31.21 -25.12
N GLY A 243 -36.27 -32.15 -25.41
CA GLY A 243 -35.93 -33.36 -26.12
C GLY A 243 -37.17 -33.96 -26.77
N THR A 244 -36.96 -34.71 -27.85
CA THR A 244 -37.99 -35.50 -28.49
C THR A 244 -37.48 -36.92 -28.61
N THR A 245 -38.36 -37.90 -28.47
CA THR A 245 -38.03 -39.29 -28.81
C THR A 245 -38.45 -39.56 -30.24
N THR A 246 -37.64 -40.32 -30.99
CA THR A 246 -37.96 -40.64 -32.39
C THR A 246 -39.12 -41.62 -32.44
N GLN A 247 -40.00 -41.47 -33.44
CA GLN A 247 -40.99 -42.50 -33.77
C GLN A 247 -40.24 -43.66 -34.44
N SER A 248 -40.07 -44.76 -33.71
CA SER A 248 -39.56 -46.01 -34.26
C SER A 248 -40.45 -47.10 -33.73
N GLY A 249 -41.33 -47.60 -34.60
CA GLY A 249 -42.34 -48.58 -34.21
C GLY A 249 -43.45 -48.79 -35.22
N ASP A 250 -43.51 -48.03 -36.32
CA ASP A 250 -44.45 -48.33 -37.40
C ASP A 250 -43.84 -49.35 -38.36
N HIS A 251 -44.26 -50.61 -38.22
CA HIS A 251 -43.92 -51.66 -39.17
C HIS A 251 -45.10 -52.62 -39.37
N THR A 252 -45.08 -53.32 -40.50
CA THR A 252 -46.05 -54.37 -40.85
C THR A 252 -45.32 -55.68 -41.11
N HIS A 253 -45.97 -56.81 -40.87
CA HIS A 253 -45.44 -58.12 -41.22
C HIS A 253 -46.09 -58.65 -42.50
N LEU A 254 -45.30 -59.19 -43.42
CA LEU A 254 -45.80 -59.91 -44.59
C LEU A 254 -46.15 -61.34 -44.18
N ILE A 255 -47.36 -61.78 -44.50
CA ILE A 255 -47.81 -63.16 -44.32
C ILE A 255 -48.05 -63.77 -45.71
N SER A 256 -47.46 -64.93 -45.97
CA SER A 256 -47.55 -65.63 -47.26
C SER A 256 -47.98 -67.10 -47.11
N GLY A 257 -48.76 -67.61 -48.06
CA GLY A 257 -49.13 -69.02 -48.18
C GLY A 257 -50.06 -69.31 -49.37
N THR A 258 -50.60 -70.53 -49.47
CA THR A 258 -51.42 -70.98 -50.61
C THR A 258 -52.91 -71.09 -50.26
N GLU A 259 -53.78 -70.42 -51.01
CA GLU A 259 -55.23 -70.32 -50.74
C GLU A 259 -56.12 -71.09 -51.73
N ALA A 260 -57.30 -71.50 -51.26
CA ALA A 260 -58.46 -71.77 -52.10
C ALA A 260 -59.55 -70.72 -51.79
N ALA A 261 -59.90 -69.88 -52.76
CA ALA A 261 -60.64 -68.65 -52.55
C ALA A 261 -62.10 -68.87 -52.10
N THR A 262 -62.47 -68.36 -50.92
CA THR A 262 -63.87 -68.05 -50.57
C THR A 262 -63.99 -66.76 -49.75
N GLY A 263 -64.22 -65.64 -50.45
CA GLY A 263 -65.28 -64.67 -50.13
C GLY A 263 -65.36 -63.97 -48.77
N SER A 264 -64.37 -64.03 -47.88
CA SER A 264 -64.38 -63.25 -46.63
C SER A 264 -62.97 -62.76 -46.30
N ASN A 265 -62.89 -61.59 -45.67
CA ASN A 265 -61.66 -60.85 -45.32
C ASN A 265 -60.77 -61.58 -44.28
N ASN A 266 -60.51 -62.88 -44.46
CA ASN A 266 -59.79 -63.73 -43.51
C ASN A 266 -58.81 -64.64 -44.29
N ILE A 267 -57.53 -64.59 -43.93
CA ILE A 267 -56.46 -65.38 -44.58
C ILE A 267 -56.48 -66.79 -43.98
N SER A 268 -56.71 -67.83 -44.79
CA SER A 268 -56.76 -69.22 -44.35
C SER A 268 -55.84 -70.11 -45.20
N PHE A 269 -54.73 -70.56 -44.62
CA PHE A 269 -53.76 -71.45 -45.28
C PHE A 269 -54.15 -72.92 -45.12
N ARG A 270 -55.16 -73.38 -45.86
CA ARG A 270 -55.51 -74.79 -45.92
C ARG A 270 -55.84 -75.18 -47.36
N GLY A 271 -54.81 -75.46 -48.16
CA GLY A 271 -55.03 -76.05 -49.47
C GLY A 271 -53.87 -75.93 -50.45
N ASN A 272 -53.96 -76.72 -51.51
CA ASN A 272 -53.08 -76.68 -52.67
C ASN A 272 -53.61 -75.62 -53.66
N GLY A 273 -52.99 -74.44 -53.72
CA GLY A 273 -53.40 -73.28 -54.51
C GLY A 273 -52.21 -72.36 -54.86
N GLY A 274 -52.44 -71.25 -55.56
CA GLY A 274 -51.39 -70.30 -55.95
C GLY A 274 -50.82 -69.50 -54.78
N GLU A 275 -49.58 -68.99 -54.91
CA GLU A 275 -48.94 -68.16 -53.88
C GLU A 275 -49.69 -66.84 -53.67
N HIS A 276 -49.99 -66.51 -52.42
CA HIS A 276 -50.61 -65.25 -52.03
C HIS A 276 -49.88 -64.64 -50.83
N SER A 277 -49.79 -63.31 -50.79
CA SER A 277 -49.16 -62.57 -49.70
C SER A 277 -49.95 -61.31 -49.33
N GLN A 278 -50.15 -61.06 -48.03
CA GLN A 278 -50.74 -59.82 -47.52
C GLN A 278 -50.02 -59.33 -46.26
N ASN A 279 -50.07 -58.03 -46.00
CA ASN A 279 -49.49 -57.44 -44.79
C ASN A 279 -50.52 -57.44 -43.65
N THR A 280 -50.06 -57.62 -42.41
CA THR A 280 -50.88 -57.33 -41.23
C THR A 280 -51.22 -55.82 -41.17
N GLY A 281 -52.27 -55.47 -40.42
CA GLY A 281 -52.46 -54.07 -40.00
C GLY A 281 -51.25 -53.57 -39.19
N PRO A 282 -50.97 -52.25 -39.20
CA PRO A 282 -49.83 -51.69 -38.46
C PRO A 282 -50.00 -51.95 -36.95
N ALA A 283 -48.91 -52.34 -36.28
CA ALA A 283 -48.86 -52.32 -34.83
C ALA A 283 -48.64 -50.86 -34.41
N GLY A 284 -49.54 -50.30 -33.60
CA GLY A 284 -49.55 -48.88 -33.25
C GLY A 284 -48.20 -48.37 -32.75
N ASN A 285 -47.79 -47.22 -33.29
CA ASN A 285 -46.56 -46.51 -32.98
C ASN A 285 -46.39 -46.29 -31.45
N HIS A 286 -45.20 -46.54 -30.91
CA HIS A 286 -44.85 -46.30 -29.52
C HIS A 286 -43.56 -45.47 -29.41
N ALA A 287 -43.31 -44.89 -28.24
CA ALA A 287 -42.18 -44.00 -28.00
C ALA A 287 -41.35 -44.44 -26.78
N HIS A 288 -40.05 -44.12 -26.81
CA HIS A 288 -39.13 -44.28 -25.69
C HIS A 288 -39.18 -43.07 -24.72
N GLY A 289 -38.59 -43.26 -23.53
CA GLY A 289 -38.47 -42.23 -22.49
C GLY A 289 -37.32 -41.25 -22.77
N LEU A 290 -37.57 -39.97 -22.45
CA LEU A 290 -36.58 -38.90 -22.42
C LEU A 290 -36.09 -38.73 -20.98
N ASN A 291 -34.77 -38.81 -20.74
CA ASN A 291 -34.19 -38.44 -19.45
C ASN A 291 -33.35 -37.16 -19.62
N ILE A 292 -33.73 -36.10 -18.91
CA ILE A 292 -33.00 -34.83 -18.87
C ILE A 292 -32.34 -34.76 -17.50
N ASP A 293 -31.01 -34.89 -17.49
CA ASP A 293 -30.21 -34.84 -16.28
C ASP A 293 -29.69 -33.43 -15.96
N ALA A 294 -29.03 -33.34 -14.81
CA ALA A 294 -28.93 -32.14 -13.99
C ALA A 294 -28.39 -30.87 -14.69
N ALA A 295 -29.05 -29.75 -14.38
CA ALA A 295 -28.56 -28.41 -14.67
C ALA A 295 -27.61 -27.93 -13.56
N GLY A 296 -26.41 -27.48 -13.97
CA GLY A 296 -25.34 -27.06 -13.06
C GLY A 296 -24.45 -28.22 -12.60
N GLY A 297 -23.22 -27.87 -12.19
CA GLY A 297 -22.22 -28.85 -11.72
C GLY A 297 -21.58 -28.51 -10.37
N GLY A 298 -21.95 -27.36 -9.77
CA GLY A 298 -21.39 -26.91 -8.49
C GLY A 298 -19.86 -26.78 -8.49
N LEU A 299 -19.24 -26.59 -9.66
CA LEU A 299 -17.80 -26.41 -9.78
C LEU A 299 -17.45 -24.93 -9.60
N ALA A 300 -16.41 -24.69 -8.82
CA ALA A 300 -15.91 -23.34 -8.62
C ALA A 300 -15.16 -22.84 -9.86
N HIS A 301 -15.41 -21.60 -10.25
CA HIS A 301 -14.66 -20.91 -11.31
C HIS A 301 -13.65 -19.92 -10.70
N ASN A 302 -12.59 -19.62 -11.45
CA ASN A 302 -11.63 -18.60 -11.08
C ASN A 302 -12.30 -17.21 -11.09
N ASN A 303 -12.23 -16.50 -9.96
CA ASN A 303 -12.75 -15.14 -9.84
C ASN A 303 -11.62 -14.08 -9.84
N LEU A 304 -10.36 -14.49 -10.02
CA LEU A 304 -9.24 -13.58 -10.09
C LEU A 304 -9.16 -12.91 -11.46
N SER A 305 -9.10 -11.58 -11.45
CA SER A 305 -8.62 -10.80 -12.60
C SER A 305 -7.13 -11.09 -12.86
N PRO A 306 -6.61 -10.96 -14.10
CA PRO A 306 -5.18 -11.10 -14.35
C PRO A 306 -4.34 -10.21 -13.43
N PHE A 307 -3.31 -10.77 -12.79
CA PHE A 307 -2.50 -10.07 -11.78
C PHE A 307 -1.01 -10.41 -11.88
N MET A 308 -0.17 -9.54 -11.34
CA MET A 308 1.26 -9.77 -11.12
C MET A 308 1.59 -9.55 -9.65
N ALA A 309 2.20 -10.55 -9.02
CA ALA A 309 2.57 -10.46 -7.61
C ALA A 309 3.83 -9.60 -7.41
N ILE A 310 3.73 -8.65 -6.48
CA ILE A 310 4.82 -7.76 -6.05
C ILE A 310 4.80 -7.63 -4.53
N THR A 311 5.89 -7.18 -3.91
CA THR A 311 5.93 -7.01 -2.46
C THR A 311 5.44 -5.63 -2.06
N LEU A 312 4.53 -5.61 -1.09
CA LEU A 312 4.04 -4.40 -0.44
C LEU A 312 4.85 -4.10 0.81
N TYR A 313 5.27 -2.84 0.94
CA TYR A 313 6.07 -2.34 2.06
C TYR A 313 5.41 -1.13 2.69
N VAL A 314 5.57 -0.98 4.01
CA VAL A 314 5.21 0.22 4.76
C VAL A 314 6.46 0.90 5.32
N ARG A 315 6.48 2.23 5.27
CA ARG A 315 7.60 3.06 5.72
C ARG A 315 7.65 3.07 7.25
N LEU A 316 8.85 2.79 7.79
CA LEU A 316 9.18 3.00 9.20
C LEU A 316 9.18 4.47 9.59
#